data_AF-K2BZG7-F1
#
_entry.id   AF-K2BZG7-F1
#
_cell.length_a   1.000
_cell.length_b   1.000
_cell.length_c   1.000
_cell.angle_alpha   90.00
_cell.angle_beta   90.00
_cell.angle_gamma   90.00
#
_symmetry.space_group_name_H-M   'P 1'
#
loop_
_entity.id
_entity.type
_entity.pdbx_description
1 polymer ?
#
loop_
_entity_poly.entity_id
_entity_poly.type
_entity_poly.pdbx_seq_one_letter_code
_entity_poly.pdbx_strand_id
1 'polypeptide(L)'
;MAKNKNYEKWLLEKLKDHDEAVAYLNAALEESLKGDEESQHLFLVAIRNVAEALGGVGNLAKKAGIGRESLYKTLSEKGNPKWHTLVSLVIALGLNLRLT
;
A
#
# COMPACT_ATOMS: atom_id res chain seq x y z
N MET A 1 10.75 -1.99 14.81
CA MET A 1 11.60 -0.79 15.00
C MET A 1 10.70 0.42 15.18
N ALA A 2 10.98 1.33 16.12
CA ALA A 2 10.14 2.52 16.32
C ALA A 2 10.26 3.43 15.09
N LYS A 3 9.16 3.61 14.35
CA LYS A 3 9.11 4.58 13.24
C LYS A 3 9.46 5.97 13.77
N ASN A 4 10.39 6.64 13.11
CA ASN A 4 10.68 8.04 13.40
C ASN A 4 9.48 8.88 12.94
N LYS A 5 8.78 9.52 13.88
CA LYS A 5 7.59 10.35 13.61
C LYS A 5 7.84 11.45 12.57
N ASN A 6 9.07 11.97 12.50
CA ASN A 6 9.43 12.99 11.51
C ASN A 6 9.53 12.40 10.11
N TYR A 7 10.09 11.20 9.98
CA TYR A 7 10.17 10.49 8.71
C TYR A 7 8.78 10.07 8.22
N GLU A 8 7.93 9.54 9.11
CA GLU A 8 6.57 9.14 8.75
C GLU A 8 5.74 10.34 8.26
N LYS A 9 5.81 11.47 8.95
CA LYS A 9 5.13 12.70 8.51
C LYS A 9 5.66 13.18 7.17
N TRP A 10 6.98 13.20 6.98
CA TRP A 10 7.61 13.58 5.71
C TRP A 10 7.15 12.67 4.56
N LEU A 11 7.13 11.36 4.78
CA LEU A 11 6.70 10.38 3.79
C LEU A 11 5.23 10.60 3.40
N LEU A 12 4.33 10.73 4.39
CA LEU A 12 2.91 10.94 4.11
C LEU A 12 2.62 12.24 3.35
N GLU A 13 3.40 13.30 3.59
CA GLU A 13 3.28 14.53 2.79
C GLU A 13 3.76 14.33 1.35
N LYS A 14 4.84 13.56 1.13
CA LYS A 14 5.33 13.26 -0.22
C LYS A 14 4.37 12.40 -1.04
N LEU A 15 3.79 11.37 -0.41
CA LEU A 15 2.87 10.44 -1.08
C LEU A 15 1.50 11.05 -1.44
N LYS A 16 1.25 12.33 -1.15
CA LYS A 16 0.10 13.07 -1.71
C LYS A 16 0.32 13.41 -3.18
N ASP A 17 1.57 13.52 -3.61
CA ASP A 17 1.90 13.64 -5.03
C ASP A 17 1.74 12.28 -5.71
N HIS A 18 1.10 12.29 -6.88
CA HIS A 18 0.76 11.06 -7.59
C HIS A 18 2.01 10.32 -8.09
N ASP A 19 3.00 11.06 -8.61
CA ASP A 19 4.19 10.45 -9.21
C ASP A 19 5.10 9.88 -8.13
N GLU A 20 5.21 10.55 -6.99
CA GLU A 20 5.88 10.03 -5.79
C GLU A 20 5.20 8.75 -5.27
N ALA A 21 3.85 8.72 -5.22
CA ALA A 21 3.12 7.52 -4.80
C ALA A 21 3.33 6.33 -5.75
N VAL A 22 3.33 6.58 -7.07
CA VAL A 22 3.59 5.55 -8.08
C VAL A 22 5.03 5.04 -7.99
N ALA A 23 6.01 5.93 -7.91
CA ALA A 23 7.42 5.56 -7.79
C ALA A 23 7.67 4.72 -6.52
N TYR A 24 7.07 5.13 -5.40
CA TYR A 24 7.15 4.41 -4.13
C TYR A 24 6.54 3.01 -4.19
N LEU A 25 5.34 2.87 -4.79
CA LEU A 25 4.68 1.57 -4.96
C LEU A 25 5.45 0.65 -5.91
N ASN A 26 6.02 1.19 -7.00
CA ASN A 26 6.83 0.41 -7.93
C ASN A 26 8.11 -0.12 -7.27
N ALA A 27 8.81 0.72 -6.50
CA ALA A 27 9.99 0.28 -5.74
C ALA A 27 9.65 -0.82 -4.72
N ALA A 28 8.51 -0.67 -4.02
CA ALA A 28 8.05 -1.69 -3.08
C ALA A 28 7.62 -2.98 -3.78
N LEU A 29 7.01 -2.89 -4.96
CA LEU A 29 6.65 -4.04 -5.78
C LEU A 29 7.90 -4.78 -6.27
N GLU A 30 8.89 -4.07 -6.77
CA GLU A 30 10.16 -4.65 -7.22
C GLU A 30 10.87 -5.42 -6.09
N GLU A 31 10.95 -4.83 -4.90
CA GLU A 31 11.51 -5.51 -3.73
C GLU A 31 10.70 -6.76 -3.36
N SER A 32 9.36 -6.66 -3.39
CA SER A 32 8.47 -7.77 -3.05
C SER A 32 8.61 -9.00 -3.97
N LEU A 33 9.11 -8.79 -5.19
CA LEU A 33 9.32 -9.85 -6.18
C LEU A 33 10.65 -10.60 -5.98
N LYS A 34 11.52 -10.18 -5.05
CA LYS A 34 12.79 -10.88 -4.74
C LYS A 34 12.60 -12.21 -4.02
N GLY A 35 11.41 -12.50 -3.50
CA GLY A 35 10.94 -13.87 -3.28
C GLY A 35 10.95 -14.39 -1.84
N ASP A 36 11.45 -13.63 -0.85
CA ASP A 36 11.27 -13.99 0.56
C ASP A 36 9.93 -13.45 1.12
N GLU A 37 9.40 -14.13 2.14
CA GLU A 37 8.08 -13.83 2.72
C GLU A 37 8.05 -12.43 3.37
N GLU A 38 9.16 -11.96 3.94
CA GLU A 38 9.24 -10.62 4.54
C GLU A 38 9.16 -9.52 3.47
N SER A 39 9.85 -9.71 2.34
CA SER A 39 9.84 -8.79 1.21
C SER A 39 8.46 -8.67 0.58
N GLN A 40 7.65 -9.74 0.55
CA GLN A 40 6.28 -9.69 0.02
C GLN A 40 5.38 -8.68 0.77
N HIS A 41 5.61 -8.51 2.07
CA HIS A 41 4.83 -7.59 2.90
C HIS A 41 5.17 -6.10 2.65
N LEU A 42 6.32 -5.79 2.04
CA LEU A 42 6.72 -4.41 1.75
C LEU A 42 5.72 -3.71 0.82
N PHE A 43 5.19 -4.44 -0.18
CA PHE A 43 4.19 -3.88 -1.08
C PHE A 43 2.88 -3.57 -0.35
N LEU A 44 2.47 -4.41 0.61
CA LEU A 44 1.26 -4.19 1.42
C LEU A 44 1.43 -2.98 2.34
N VAL A 45 2.61 -2.83 2.95
CA VAL A 45 2.95 -1.66 3.76
C VAL A 45 2.97 -0.40 2.90
N ALA A 46 3.48 -0.47 1.67
CA ALA A 46 3.48 0.66 0.76
C ALA A 46 2.06 1.10 0.35
N ILE A 47 1.17 0.15 0.01
CA ILE A 47 -0.25 0.43 -0.23
C ILE A 47 -0.87 1.12 0.98
N ARG A 48 -0.55 0.66 2.20
CA ARG A 48 -1.04 1.30 3.43
C ARG A 48 -0.57 2.76 3.53
N ASN A 49 0.72 3.03 3.34
CA ASN A 49 1.27 4.38 3.46
C ASN A 49 0.64 5.34 2.45
N VAL A 50 0.44 4.89 1.20
CA VAL A 50 -0.27 5.67 0.17
C VAL A 50 -1.74 5.88 0.57
N ALA A 51 -2.41 4.85 1.08
CA ALA A 51 -3.78 4.99 1.57
C ALA A 51 -3.89 6.04 2.68
N GLU A 52 -2.96 6.04 3.65
CA GLU A 52 -2.92 7.04 4.73
C GLU A 52 -2.71 8.45 4.18
N ALA A 53 -1.81 8.63 3.20
CA ALA A 53 -1.56 9.92 2.56
C ALA A 53 -2.78 10.44 1.78
N LEU A 54 -3.57 9.56 1.16
CA LEU A 54 -4.72 9.88 0.31
C LEU A 54 -6.07 9.87 1.04
N GLY A 55 -6.06 10.12 2.36
CA GLY A 55 -7.28 10.27 3.17
C GLY A 55 -7.63 9.06 4.03
N GLY A 56 -6.67 8.16 4.29
CA GLY A 56 -6.77 7.08 5.25
C GLY A 56 -7.17 5.73 4.66
N VAL A 57 -6.76 4.65 5.34
CA VAL A 57 -7.14 3.27 5.02
C VAL A 57 -8.66 3.07 5.00
N GLY A 58 -9.40 3.82 5.83
CA GLY A 58 -10.86 3.77 5.83
C GLY A 58 -11.51 4.29 4.55
N ASN A 59 -10.90 5.27 3.88
CA ASN A 59 -11.35 5.77 2.59
C ASN A 59 -11.07 4.74 1.49
N LEU A 60 -9.88 4.15 1.49
CA LEU A 60 -9.51 3.08 0.56
C LEU A 60 -10.44 1.87 0.69
N ALA A 61 -10.76 1.45 1.92
CA ALA A 61 -11.69 0.36 2.19
C ALA A 61 -13.06 0.58 1.51
N LYS A 62 -13.60 1.80 1.63
CA LYS A 62 -14.87 2.16 0.97
C LYS A 62 -14.76 2.10 -0.55
N LYS A 63 -13.70 2.68 -1.12
CA LYS A 63 -13.47 2.69 -2.58
C LYS A 63 -13.26 1.27 -3.14
N ALA A 64 -12.59 0.39 -2.40
CA ALA A 64 -12.32 -0.98 -2.79
C ALA A 64 -13.47 -1.96 -2.52
N GLY A 65 -14.52 -1.52 -1.81
CA GLY A 65 -15.63 -2.40 -1.40
C GLY A 65 -15.24 -3.44 -0.35
N ILE A 66 -14.23 -3.15 0.48
CA ILE A 66 -13.68 -4.08 1.48
C ILE A 66 -14.04 -3.59 2.89
N GLY A 67 -14.39 -4.52 3.78
CA GLY A 67 -14.62 -4.19 5.19
C GLY A 67 -13.39 -3.55 5.83
N ARG A 68 -13.58 -2.49 6.62
CA ARG A 68 -12.47 -1.68 7.17
C ARG A 68 -11.49 -2.51 8.01
N GLU A 69 -12.01 -3.37 8.89
CA GLU A 69 -11.20 -4.28 9.70
C GLU A 69 -10.46 -5.31 8.86
N SER A 70 -11.13 -5.87 7.84
CA SER A 70 -10.52 -6.79 6.89
C SER A 70 -9.36 -6.12 6.15
N LEU A 71 -9.51 -4.85 5.76
CA LEU A 71 -8.44 -4.13 5.09
C LEU A 71 -7.25 -3.85 6.01
N TYR A 72 -7.47 -3.46 7.27
CA TYR A 72 -6.37 -3.28 8.23
C TYR A 72 -5.59 -4.59 8.45
N LYS A 73 -6.28 -5.73 8.55
CA LYS A 73 -5.62 -7.04 8.64
C LYS A 73 -4.86 -7.38 7.35
N THR A 74 -5.45 -7.07 6.21
CA THR A 74 -4.86 -7.33 4.88
C THR A 74 -3.59 -6.53 4.64
N LEU A 75 -3.53 -5.27 5.08
CA LEU A 75 -2.38 -4.37 4.91
C LEU A 75 -1.39 -4.41 6.10
N SER A 76 -1.47 -5.45 6.93
CA SER A 76 -0.54 -5.63 8.04
C SER A 76 0.79 -6.24 7.57
N GLU A 77 1.81 -6.18 8.43
CA GLU A 77 3.13 -6.81 8.21
C GLU A 77 3.07 -8.35 8.07
N LYS A 78 1.90 -8.96 8.24
CA LYS A 78 1.65 -10.40 8.05
C LYS A 78 0.43 -10.65 7.16
N GLY A 79 0.03 -9.65 6.39
CA GLY A 79 -1.13 -9.72 5.51
C GLY A 79 -0.89 -10.71 4.37
N ASN A 80 -1.92 -11.48 4.03
CA ASN A 80 -1.90 -12.38 2.87
C ASN A 80 -3.18 -12.18 2.05
N PRO A 81 -3.29 -11.08 1.28
CA PRO A 81 -4.45 -10.85 0.42
C PRO A 81 -4.56 -11.92 -0.66
N LYS A 82 -5.80 -12.32 -0.95
CA LYS A 82 -6.08 -12.99 -2.23
C LYS A 82 -5.80 -12.04 -3.39
N TRP A 83 -5.47 -12.58 -4.56
CA TRP A 83 -5.22 -11.81 -5.77
C TRP A 83 -6.30 -10.77 -6.07
N HIS A 84 -7.58 -11.16 -5.99
CA HIS A 84 -8.70 -10.24 -6.25
C HIS A 84 -8.69 -9.02 -5.31
N THR A 85 -8.30 -9.20 -4.05
CA THR A 85 -8.22 -8.12 -3.06
C THR A 85 -7.13 -7.14 -3.44
N LEU A 86 -5.96 -7.65 -3.82
CA LEU A 86 -4.83 -6.81 -4.24
C LEU A 86 -5.21 -5.95 -5.45
N VAL A 87 -5.83 -6.57 -6.46
CA VAL A 87 -6.29 -5.87 -7.67
C VAL A 87 -7.33 -4.80 -7.33
N SER A 88 -8.32 -5.10 -6.48
CA SER A 88 -9.31 -4.11 -6.03
C SER A 88 -8.67 -2.91 -5.35
N LEU A 89 -7.60 -3.10 -4.58
CA LEU A 89 -6.89 -2.01 -3.90
C LEU A 89 -6.14 -1.12 -4.89
N VAL A 90 -5.43 -1.73 -5.85
CA VAL A 90 -4.72 -0.98 -6.90
C VAL A 90 -5.71 -0.14 -7.71
N ILE A 91 -6.84 -0.73 -8.13
CA ILE A 91 -7.88 -0.01 -8.89
C ILE A 91 -8.50 1.11 -8.04
N ALA A 92 -8.77 0.87 -6.76
CA ALA A 92 -9.34 1.87 -5.86
C ALA A 92 -8.39 3.07 -5.58
N LEU A 93 -7.09 2.87 -5.77
CA LEU A 93 -6.08 3.93 -5.76
C LEU A 93 -5.97 4.66 -7.11
N GLY A 94 -6.70 4.24 -8.15
CA GLY A 94 -6.62 4.82 -9.50
C GLY A 94 -5.43 4.33 -10.31
N LEU A 95 -4.81 3.20 -9.90
CA LEU A 95 -3.60 2.67 -10.49
C LEU A 95 -3.88 1.44 -11.37
N ASN A 96 -2.87 1.03 -12.14
CA ASN A 96 -2.85 -0.23 -12.87
C ASN A 96 -1.55 -0.99 -12.56
N LEU A 97 -1.60 -2.32 -12.66
CA LEU A 97 -0.42 -3.17 -12.65
C LEU A 97 0.00 -3.42 -14.09
N ARG A 98 1.24 -3.13 -14.44
CA ARG A 98 1.82 -3.38 -15.75
C ARG A 98 3.18 -4.06 -15.58
N LEU A 99 3.40 -5.13 -16.33
CA LEU A 99 4.71 -5.75 -16.48
C LEU A 99 5.34 -5.13 -17.74
N THR A 100 6.54 -4.57 -17.60
CA THR A 100 7.31 -3.95 -18.69
C THR A 100 8.73 -4.46 -18.68
#